data_AF-A0A1C9J724-F1
#
_entry.id   AF-A0A1C9J724-F1
#
_cell.length_a   1.000
_cell.length_b   1.000
_cell.length_c   1.000
_cell.angle_alpha   90.00
_cell.angle_beta   90.00
_cell.angle_gamma   90.00
#
_symmetry.space_group_name_H-M   'P 1'
#
loop_
_entity.id
_entity.type
_entity.pdbx_description
1 polymer ?
#
loop_
_entity_poly.entity_id
_entity_poly.type
_entity_poly.pdbx_seq_one_letter_code
_entity_poly.pdbx_strand_id
1 'polypeptide(L)'
;MVKSVSDALFDYFTGMELPAKVRVSMACCLNMCGAVHCSDIAMLGYHRKPPIVDHEYISKLCEIPLAIAACRVGAISPDKTADGKKTVKIKQERCMFCGNCY
;
A
#
# COMPACT_ATOMS: atom_id res chain seq x y z
N MET A 1 3.28 14.96 7.40
CA MET A 1 2.86 15.19 6.00
C MET A 1 1.72 16.20 5.93
N VAL A 2 0.52 15.91 6.46
CA VAL A 2 -0.62 16.85 6.39
C VAL A 2 -0.30 18.23 6.99
N LYS A 3 0.25 18.29 8.22
CA LYS A 3 0.66 19.56 8.85
C LYS A 3 1.62 20.38 7.98
N SER A 4 2.70 19.75 7.50
CA SER A 4 3.70 20.39 6.65
C SER A 4 3.11 20.97 5.36
N VAL A 5 2.16 20.27 4.74
CA VAL A 5 1.47 20.74 3.53
C VAL A 5 0.47 21.85 3.86
N SER A 6 -0.26 21.72 4.96
CA SER A 6 -1.20 22.75 5.42
C SER A 6 -0.50 24.06 5.78
N ASP A 7 0.71 23.99 6.35
CA ASP A 7 1.50 25.17 6.68
C ASP A 7 2.00 25.89 5.42
N ALA A 8 2.43 25.13 4.42
CA ALA A 8 2.87 25.69 3.14
C ALA A 8 1.72 26.28 2.30
N LEU A 9 0.48 25.83 2.53
CA LEU A 9 -0.72 26.27 1.81
C LEU A 9 -1.61 27.23 2.63
N PHE A 10 -1.14 27.69 3.79
CA PHE A 10 -1.98 28.45 4.72
C PHE A 10 -2.50 29.76 4.12
N ASP A 11 -1.67 30.47 3.34
CA ASP A 11 -2.07 31.71 2.68
C ASP A 11 -3.25 31.48 1.71
N TYR A 12 -3.18 30.40 0.90
CA TYR A 12 -4.27 29.99 0.01
C TYR A 12 -5.51 29.49 0.74
N PHE A 13 -5.37 28.99 1.96
CA PHE A 13 -6.50 28.54 2.78
C PHE A 13 -7.32 29.71 3.35
N THR A 14 -6.65 30.80 3.71
CA THR A 14 -7.32 32.00 4.25
C THR A 14 -7.88 32.93 3.17
N GLY A 15 -7.34 32.87 1.94
CA GLY A 15 -7.78 33.66 0.80
C GLY A 15 -8.73 32.92 -0.17
N MET A 16 -9.05 33.59 -1.28
CA MET A 16 -9.82 33.05 -2.41
C MET A 16 -9.15 33.43 -3.75
N GLU A 17 -7.85 33.16 -3.88
CA GLU A 17 -7.04 33.56 -5.04
C GLU A 17 -7.06 32.52 -6.18
N LEU A 18 -7.54 31.30 -5.90
CA LEU A 18 -7.54 30.21 -6.86
C LEU A 18 -8.77 30.25 -7.78
N PRO A 19 -8.65 29.84 -9.05
CA PRO A 19 -9.78 29.84 -10.01
C PRO A 19 -10.96 28.95 -9.59
N ALA A 20 -10.71 27.93 -8.77
CA ALA A 20 -11.70 27.03 -8.23
C ALA A 20 -11.22 26.44 -6.88
N LYS A 21 -12.14 25.79 -6.14
CA LYS A 21 -11.82 25.11 -4.89
C LYS A 21 -10.93 23.89 -5.17
N VAL A 22 -9.70 23.93 -4.69
CA VAL A 22 -8.76 22.80 -4.77
C VAL A 22 -8.92 21.88 -3.56
N ARG A 23 -9.07 20.58 -3.82
CA ARG A 23 -9.15 19.52 -2.81
C ARG A 23 -7.83 18.75 -2.79
N VAL A 24 -7.16 18.79 -1.64
CA VAL A 24 -5.92 18.04 -1.40
C VAL A 24 -6.21 16.91 -0.42
N SER A 25 -5.93 15.67 -0.82
CA SER A 25 -6.11 14.49 0.05
C SER A 25 -4.83 13.70 0.23
N MET A 26 -4.74 12.99 1.34
CA MET A 26 -3.59 12.15 1.68
C MET A 26 -4.06 10.78 2.16
N ALA A 27 -3.39 9.73 1.67
CA ALA A 27 -3.54 8.36 2.16
C ALA A 27 -2.15 7.78 2.42
N CYS A 28 -2.05 7.04 3.52
CA CYS A 28 -0.79 6.44 3.96
C CYS A 28 -0.40 5.17 3.17
N CYS A 29 -1.34 4.55 2.46
CA CYS A 29 -1.09 3.38 1.62
C CYS A 29 -2.09 3.29 0.44
N LEU A 30 -1.87 2.29 -0.42
CA LEU A 30 -2.65 2.03 -1.64
C LEU A 30 -4.10 1.56 -1.40
N ASN A 31 -4.51 1.33 -0.15
CA ASN A 31 -5.93 1.18 0.18
C ASN A 31 -6.70 2.49 0.00
N MET A 32 -5.98 3.62 -0.13
CA MET A 32 -6.54 4.92 -0.50
C MET A 32 -7.74 5.35 0.36
N CYS A 33 -7.73 5.04 1.66
CA CYS A 33 -8.82 5.37 2.56
C CYS A 33 -9.11 6.88 2.53
N GLY A 34 -10.31 7.27 2.08
CA GLY A 34 -10.70 8.65 1.87
C GLY A 34 -10.81 9.01 0.38
N ALA A 35 -10.39 10.23 0.02
CA ALA A 35 -10.65 10.81 -1.30
C ALA A 35 -9.41 10.93 -2.20
N VAL A 36 -8.31 10.24 -1.89
CA VAL A 36 -7.06 10.32 -2.67
C VAL A 36 -7.25 9.98 -4.15
N HIS A 37 -8.14 9.03 -4.46
CA HIS A 37 -8.42 8.60 -5.84
C HIS A 37 -9.27 9.60 -6.65
N CYS A 38 -9.84 10.64 -6.03
CA CYS A 38 -10.75 11.59 -6.65
C CYS A 38 -10.49 13.05 -6.22
N SER A 39 -9.27 13.35 -5.77
CA SER A 39 -8.84 14.71 -5.39
C SER A 39 -8.10 15.40 -6.50
N ASP A 40 -8.16 16.74 -6.54
CA ASP A 40 -7.39 17.55 -7.49
C ASP A 40 -5.89 17.35 -7.31
N ILE A 41 -5.45 17.25 -6.05
CA ILE A 41 -4.07 16.88 -5.69
C ILE A 41 -4.12 15.74 -4.68
N ALA A 42 -3.38 14.67 -4.96
CA ALA A 42 -3.40 13.45 -4.19
C ALA A 42 -1.98 13.09 -3.72
N MET A 43 -1.83 12.86 -2.41
CA MET A 43 -0.60 12.33 -1.82
C MET A 43 -0.82 10.89 -1.37
N LEU A 44 0.07 10.00 -1.81
CA LEU A 44 -0.04 8.57 -1.57
C LEU A 44 1.26 7.99 -1.03
N GLY A 45 1.18 7.30 0.11
CA GLY A 45 2.27 6.47 0.60
C GLY A 45 2.47 5.24 -0.29
N TYR A 46 3.71 4.99 -0.70
CA TYR A 46 4.06 3.93 -1.64
C TYR A 46 5.27 3.14 -1.17
N HIS A 47 5.15 1.81 -1.10
CA HIS A 47 6.27 0.92 -0.81
C HIS A 47 7.10 0.64 -2.07
N ARG A 48 8.39 0.38 -1.92
CA ARG A 48 9.31 0.11 -3.06
C ARG A 48 10.10 -1.18 -2.92
N LYS A 49 9.69 -2.05 -1.99
CA LYS A 49 10.35 -3.33 -1.71
C LYS A 49 9.28 -4.43 -1.55
N PRO A 50 9.52 -5.65 -2.04
CA PRO A 50 8.65 -6.79 -1.76
C PRO A 50 8.57 -7.04 -0.24
N PRO A 51 7.47 -7.64 0.26
CA PRO A 51 7.38 -8.03 1.65
C PRO A 51 8.37 -9.16 1.95
N ILE A 52 8.88 -9.17 3.18
CA ILE A 52 9.77 -10.22 3.69
C ILE A 52 8.88 -11.33 4.25
N VAL A 53 9.10 -12.56 3.82
CA VAL A 53 8.30 -13.71 4.27
C VAL A 53 8.87 -14.28 5.55
N ASP A 54 8.07 -14.30 6.61
CA ASP A 54 8.38 -15.05 7.82
C ASP A 54 7.97 -16.51 7.65
N HIS A 55 8.91 -17.33 7.23
CA HIS A 55 8.70 -18.75 6.95
C HIS A 55 8.35 -19.59 8.20
N GLU A 56 8.69 -19.12 9.41
CA GLU A 56 8.43 -19.85 10.64
C GLU A 56 6.97 -19.71 11.10
N TYR A 57 6.40 -18.52 10.92
CA TYR A 57 5.09 -18.18 11.48
C TYR A 57 3.96 -18.08 10.44
N ILE A 58 4.25 -17.96 9.14
CA ILE A 58 3.21 -17.78 8.12
C ILE A 58 2.16 -18.90 8.11
N SER A 59 2.56 -20.15 8.34
CA SER A 59 1.62 -21.29 8.41
C SER A 59 0.79 -21.34 9.69
N LYS A 60 1.25 -20.65 10.75
CA LYS A 60 0.57 -20.58 12.05
C LYS A 60 -0.41 -19.40 12.11
N LEU A 61 -0.11 -18.32 11.41
CA LEU A 61 -0.84 -17.04 11.51
C LEU A 61 -1.72 -16.74 10.30
N CYS A 62 -1.38 -17.27 9.12
CA CYS A 62 -2.03 -16.87 7.88
C CYS A 62 -2.72 -18.06 7.19
N GLU A 63 -3.90 -17.80 6.65
CA GLU A 63 -4.51 -18.69 5.66
C GLU A 63 -3.82 -18.47 4.30
N ILE A 64 -2.92 -19.38 3.94
CA ILE A 64 -2.11 -19.29 2.71
C ILE A 64 -2.95 -19.02 1.44
N PRO A 65 -4.13 -19.63 1.24
CA PRO A 65 -4.97 -19.30 0.09
C PRO A 65 -5.41 -17.83 0.04
N LEU A 66 -5.70 -17.21 1.19
CA LEU A 66 -6.07 -15.79 1.25
C LEU A 66 -4.88 -14.90 0.88
N ALA A 67 -3.69 -15.20 1.41
CA ALA A 67 -2.48 -14.45 1.07
C ALA A 67 -2.15 -14.53 -0.43
N ILE A 68 -2.35 -15.69 -1.07
CA ILE A 68 -2.17 -15.86 -2.51
C ILE A 68 -3.22 -15.06 -3.30
N ALA A 69 -4.51 -15.20 -2.93
CA ALA A 69 -5.62 -14.52 -3.60
C ALA A 69 -5.57 -12.99 -3.46
N ALA A 70 -4.97 -12.48 -2.38
CA ALA A 70 -4.76 -11.05 -2.17
C ALA A 70 -3.83 -10.40 -3.22
N CYS A 71 -3.00 -11.18 -3.92
CA CYS A 71 -2.08 -10.66 -4.91
C CYS A 71 -2.74 -10.40 -6.27
N ARG A 72 -2.99 -9.12 -6.61
CA ARG A 72 -3.59 -8.72 -7.89
C ARG A 72 -2.78 -9.09 -9.13
N VAL A 73 -1.46 -9.22 -8.98
CA VAL A 73 -0.51 -9.46 -10.09
C VAL A 73 0.01 -10.90 -10.13
N GLY A 74 -0.49 -11.77 -9.25
CA GLY A 74 -0.09 -13.19 -9.20
C GLY A 74 1.40 -13.42 -8.91
N ALA A 75 2.01 -12.58 -8.08
CA ALA A 75 3.41 -12.69 -7.68
C ALA A 75 3.65 -13.76 -6.60
N ILE A 76 2.61 -14.19 -5.89
CA ILE A 76 2.70 -15.12 -4.75
C ILE A 76 2.32 -16.53 -5.22
N SER A 77 3.09 -17.52 -4.80
CA SER A 77 2.82 -18.93 -5.10
C SER A 77 3.06 -19.78 -3.86
N PRO A 78 2.36 -20.93 -3.71
CA PRO A 78 2.61 -21.85 -2.61
C PRO A 78 4.01 -22.45 -2.72
N ASP A 79 4.63 -22.70 -1.57
CA ASP A 79 5.94 -23.32 -1.47
C ASP A 79 6.07 -24.12 -0.15
N LYS A 80 7.18 -24.83 0.03
CA LYS A 80 7.49 -25.57 1.25
C LYS A 80 8.90 -25.21 1.73
N THR A 81 9.05 -25.06 3.04
CA THR A 81 10.38 -24.95 3.68
C THR A 81 11.12 -26.27 3.61
N ALA A 82 12.44 -26.26 3.86
CA ALA A 82 13.26 -27.47 3.92
C ALA A 82 12.73 -28.49 4.95
N ASP A 83 12.12 -28.01 6.03
CA ASP A 83 11.49 -28.82 7.07
C ASP A 83 10.08 -29.33 6.70
N GLY A 84 9.62 -29.07 5.47
CA GLY A 84 8.33 -29.52 4.95
C GLY A 84 7.12 -28.68 5.36
N LYS A 85 7.31 -27.60 6.14
CA LYS A 85 6.21 -26.70 6.53
C LYS A 85 5.74 -25.88 5.34
N LYS A 86 4.42 -25.66 5.25
CA LYS A 86 3.80 -24.86 4.18
C LYS A 86 4.25 -23.40 4.29
N THR A 87 4.61 -22.80 3.18
CA THR A 87 4.98 -21.37 3.08
C THR A 87 4.56 -20.82 1.70
N VAL A 88 4.89 -19.56 1.43
CA VAL A 88 4.78 -18.94 0.11
C VAL A 88 6.14 -18.48 -0.40
N LYS A 89 6.24 -18.36 -1.72
CA LYS A 89 7.33 -17.68 -2.43
C LYS A 89 6.80 -16.49 -3.20
N ILE A 90 7.61 -15.45 -3.32
CA ILE A 90 7.26 -14.19 -4.00
C ILE A 90 8.21 -13.96 -5.16
N LYS A 91 7.66 -13.87 -6.38
CA LYS A 91 8.36 -13.45 -7.59
C LYS A 91 8.55 -11.93 -7.56
N GLN A 92 9.75 -11.47 -7.22
CA GLN A 92 10.03 -10.04 -7.02
C GLN A 92 9.79 -9.24 -8.30
N GLU A 93 10.10 -9.82 -9.45
CA GLU A 93 9.91 -9.23 -10.78
C GLU A 93 8.43 -8.95 -11.12
N ARG A 94 7.49 -9.63 -10.46
CA ARG A 94 6.05 -9.40 -10.62
C ARG A 94 5.46 -8.55 -9.51
N CYS A 95 6.14 -8.39 -8.38
CA CYS A 95 5.60 -7.68 -7.23
C CYS A 95 5.62 -6.16 -7.46
N MET A 96 4.48 -5.50 -7.25
CA MET A 96 4.35 -4.04 -7.33
C MET A 96 4.13 -3.37 -5.96
N PHE A 97 4.47 -4.08 -4.87
CA PHE A 97 4.58 -3.52 -3.52
C PHE A 97 3.28 -2.93 -2.93
N CYS A 98 2.10 -3.43 -3.31
CA CYS A 98 0.86 -2.90 -2.76
C CYS A 98 0.62 -3.14 -1.27
N GLY A 99 1.33 -4.10 -0.67
CA GLY A 99 1.16 -4.48 0.73
C GLY A 99 -0.12 -5.27 1.04
N ASN A 100 -0.99 -5.56 0.08
CA ASN A 100 -2.29 -6.22 0.33
C ASN A 100 -2.19 -7.66 0.88
N CYS A 101 -1.02 -8.28 0.81
CA CYS A 101 -0.76 -9.63 1.32
C CYS A 101 -0.12 -9.66 2.72
N TYR A 102 0.22 -8.48 3.24
CA TYR A 102 0.75 -8.29 4.60
C TYR A 102 -0.41 -8.05 5.55
#